data_AF-Q05I84-F1
#
_entry.id   AF-Q05I84-F1
#
_cell.length_a   1.000
_cell.length_b   1.000
_cell.length_c   1.000
_cell.angle_alpha   90.00
_cell.angle_beta   90.00
_cell.angle_gamma   90.00
#
_symmetry.space_group_name_H-M   'P 1'
#
loop_
_entity.id
_entity.type
_entity.pdbx_description
1 polymer ?
#
loop_
_entity_poly.entity_id
_entity_poly.type
_entity_poly.pdbx_seq_one_letter_code
_entity_poly.pdbx_strand_id
1 'polypeptide(L)'
;MSWFRRLALFPFIKAHPPRKTQPVVPDLIAAYAPVLPVSLLELWRQKGLGHYGSMQRALIDPRQWQPVLDRWIVSPPDAVRPIAIALTPFGALVYYRKLTPTDEEWPIWIRSGKPPAI
;
A
#
# COMPACT_ATOMS: atom_id res chain seq x y z
N MET A 1 -19.25 -6.14 2.66
CA MET A 1 -18.00 -6.05 1.85
C MET A 1 -16.71 -6.35 2.64
N SER A 2 -16.71 -7.21 3.67
CA SER A 2 -15.52 -7.46 4.52
C SER A 2 -14.78 -8.78 4.20
N TRP A 3 -15.47 -9.77 3.63
CA TRP A 3 -14.94 -11.13 3.48
C TRP A 3 -13.89 -11.28 2.37
N PHE A 4 -14.13 -10.68 1.19
CA PHE A 4 -13.17 -10.71 0.06
C PHE A 4 -11.85 -10.00 0.36
N ARG A 5 -11.84 -9.04 1.29
CA ARG A 5 -10.65 -8.25 1.61
C ARG A 5 -9.72 -8.92 2.62
N ARG A 6 -10.29 -9.67 3.56
CA ARG A 6 -9.50 -10.63 4.38
C ARG A 6 -8.76 -11.63 3.50
N LEU A 7 -9.38 -12.09 2.40
CA LEU A 7 -8.74 -12.99 1.45
C LEU A 7 -7.57 -12.34 0.70
N ALA A 8 -7.65 -11.06 0.35
CA ALA A 8 -6.55 -10.35 -0.31
C ALA A 8 -5.31 -10.17 0.60
N LEU A 9 -5.53 -9.98 1.91
CA LEU A 9 -4.44 -9.80 2.88
C LEU A 9 -3.84 -11.12 3.39
N PHE A 10 -4.61 -12.21 3.37
CA PHE A 10 -4.19 -13.48 3.95
C PHE A 10 -2.89 -14.03 3.34
N PRO A 11 -2.67 -14.06 2.01
CA PRO A 11 -1.41 -14.51 1.43
C PRO A 11 -0.21 -13.70 1.92
N PHE A 12 -0.35 -12.37 1.98
CA PHE A 12 0.72 -11.49 2.45
C PHE A 12 1.05 -11.74 3.92
N ILE A 13 0.05 -11.78 4.80
CA ILE A 13 0.27 -11.98 6.24
C ILE A 13 0.84 -13.38 6.52
N LYS A 14 0.41 -14.40 5.76
CA LYS A 14 0.94 -15.76 5.88
C LYS A 14 2.41 -15.83 5.46
N ALA A 15 2.77 -15.21 4.34
CA ALA A 15 4.15 -15.18 3.86
C ALA A 15 5.06 -14.27 4.70
N HIS A 16 4.50 -13.19 5.23
CA HIS A 16 5.20 -12.16 5.97
C HIS A 16 4.47 -11.87 7.29
N PRO A 17 4.62 -12.71 8.32
CA PRO A 17 3.92 -12.50 9.58
C PRO A 17 4.41 -11.21 10.28
N PRO A 18 3.52 -10.44 10.93
CA PRO A 18 3.89 -9.29 11.73
C PRO A 18 4.72 -9.73 12.94
N ARG A 19 5.76 -8.97 13.28
CA ARG A 19 6.69 -9.30 14.38
C ARG A 19 6.80 -8.17 15.39
N LYS A 20 7.27 -7.01 14.93
CA LYS A 20 7.47 -5.81 15.75
C LYS A 20 6.70 -4.68 15.11
N THR A 21 5.39 -4.69 15.34
CA THR A 21 4.48 -3.69 14.80
C THR A 21 3.87 -2.84 15.91
N GLN A 22 3.49 -1.62 15.57
CA GLN A 22 2.81 -0.66 16.42
C GLN A 22 1.46 -0.32 15.81
N PRO A 23 0.38 -0.24 16.62
CA PRO A 23 -0.93 0.19 16.16
C PRO A 23 -0.86 1.55 15.46
N VAL A 24 -1.67 1.71 14.41
CA VAL A 24 -1.77 2.97 13.68
C VAL A 24 -2.83 3.85 14.29
N VAL A 25 -2.51 5.12 14.52
CA VAL A 25 -3.48 6.12 14.96
C VAL A 25 -4.56 6.35 13.89
N PRO A 26 -5.85 6.46 14.26
CA PRO A 26 -6.94 6.64 13.29
C PRO A 26 -6.73 7.79 12.31
N ASP A 27 -6.16 8.90 12.78
CA ASP A 27 -5.88 10.08 11.97
C ASP A 27 -4.91 9.80 10.83
N LEU A 28 -3.93 8.90 11.03
CA LEU A 28 -3.02 8.50 9.97
C LEU A 28 -3.77 7.74 8.88
N ILE A 29 -4.66 6.82 9.27
CA ILE A 29 -5.47 6.08 8.31
C ILE A 29 -6.39 7.02 7.54
N ALA A 30 -7.01 7.99 8.21
CA ALA A 30 -7.88 8.98 7.58
C ALA A 30 -7.12 9.85 6.58
N ALA A 31 -5.92 10.32 6.93
CA ALA A 31 -5.09 11.13 6.05
C ALA A 31 -4.69 10.42 4.75
N TYR A 32 -4.47 9.10 4.82
CA TYR A 32 -4.05 8.31 3.66
C TYR A 32 -5.19 7.55 2.97
N ALA A 33 -6.42 7.61 3.49
CA ALA A 33 -7.58 6.97 2.89
C ALA A 33 -7.88 7.37 1.43
N PRO A 34 -7.74 8.65 1.03
CA PRO A 34 -8.03 9.06 -0.34
C PRO A 34 -6.98 8.60 -1.38
N VAL A 35 -5.80 8.18 -0.91
CA VAL A 35 -4.61 8.02 -1.78
C VAL A 35 -4.00 6.63 -1.73
N LEU A 36 -4.18 5.85 -0.67
CA LEU A 36 -3.65 4.49 -0.57
C LEU A 36 -4.72 3.44 -0.90
N PRO A 37 -4.31 2.27 -1.43
CA PRO A 37 -5.22 1.15 -1.64
C PRO A 37 -5.90 0.74 -0.35
N VAL A 38 -7.17 0.39 -0.47
CA VAL A 38 -7.99 0.02 0.68
C VAL A 38 -7.44 -1.19 1.43
N SER A 39 -6.85 -2.16 0.72
CA SER A 39 -6.19 -3.33 1.31
C SER A 39 -5.01 -2.94 2.21
N LEU A 40 -4.19 -1.96 1.80
CA LEU A 40 -3.07 -1.49 2.61
C LEU A 40 -3.54 -0.80 3.89
N LEU A 41 -4.60 0.02 3.80
CA LEU A 41 -5.20 0.68 4.96
C LEU A 41 -5.82 -0.34 5.93
N GLU A 42 -6.39 -1.43 5.41
CA GLU A 42 -6.87 -2.53 6.25
C GLU A 42 -5.74 -3.29 6.93
N LEU A 43 -4.62 -3.51 6.25
CA LEU A 43 -3.43 -4.09 6.86
C LEU A 43 -2.92 -3.22 8.01
N TRP A 44 -2.85 -1.89 7.80
CA TRP A 44 -2.45 -0.93 8.84
C TRP A 44 -3.39 -0.98 10.05
N ARG A 45 -4.71 -0.98 9.82
CA ARG A 45 -5.73 -1.10 10.87
C ARG A 45 -5.58 -2.38 11.68
N GLN A 46 -5.33 -3.51 11.02
CA GLN A 46 -5.35 -4.82 11.69
C GLN A 46 -4.02 -5.17 12.36
N LYS A 47 -2.90 -4.84 11.71
CA LYS A 47 -1.58 -5.36 12.07
C LYS A 47 -0.56 -4.27 12.41
N GLY A 48 -0.84 -3.01 12.11
CA GLY A 48 0.04 -1.90 12.47
C GLY A 48 1.17 -1.65 11.47
N LEU A 49 1.98 -0.63 11.76
CA LEU A 49 3.23 -0.34 11.06
C LEU A 49 4.40 -1.01 11.78
N GLY A 50 5.47 -1.34 11.07
CA GLY A 50 6.66 -1.99 11.63
C GLY A 50 7.07 -3.23 10.84
N HIS A 51 7.75 -4.16 11.49
CA HIS A 51 8.44 -5.26 10.81
C HIS A 51 7.55 -6.47 10.52
N TYR A 52 7.65 -6.97 9.28
CA TYR A 52 6.99 -8.16 8.75
C TYR A 52 8.04 -9.13 8.19
N GLY A 53 7.69 -10.43 8.17
CA GLY A 53 8.49 -11.45 7.48
C GLY A 53 9.92 -11.57 8.00
N SER A 54 10.11 -11.73 9.31
CA SER A 54 11.43 -11.83 9.95
C SER A 54 12.33 -10.62 9.65
N MET A 55 11.76 -9.42 9.79
CA MET A 55 12.43 -8.13 9.58
C MET A 55 12.81 -7.83 8.11
N GLN A 56 12.43 -8.65 7.14
CA GLN A 56 12.72 -8.41 5.72
C GLN A 56 12.02 -7.17 5.14
N ARG A 57 10.94 -6.71 5.77
CA ARG A 57 10.18 -5.54 5.33
C ARG A 57 9.64 -4.79 6.54
N ALA A 58 9.80 -3.47 6.55
CA ALA A 58 9.20 -2.59 7.54
C ALA A 58 8.14 -1.73 6.86
N LEU A 59 6.87 -1.85 7.24
CA LEU A 59 5.87 -0.84 6.90
C LEU A 59 6.15 0.40 7.74
N ILE A 60 6.13 1.57 7.11
CA ILE A 60 6.57 2.83 7.71
C ILE A 60 5.45 3.86 7.73
N ASP A 61 5.57 4.85 8.62
CA ASP A 61 4.77 6.06 8.54
C ASP A 61 5.29 6.91 7.35
N PRO A 62 4.46 7.16 6.32
CA PRO A 62 4.92 7.91 5.16
C PRO A 62 5.40 9.32 5.54
N ARG A 63 4.82 9.95 6.58
CA ARG A 63 5.19 11.32 7.00
C ARG A 63 6.67 11.46 7.34
N GLN A 64 7.29 10.40 7.85
CA GLN A 64 8.70 10.41 8.26
C GLN A 64 9.66 10.24 7.08
N TRP A 65 9.23 9.55 6.03
CA TRP A 65 10.10 9.14 4.91
C TRP A 65 9.78 9.86 3.61
N GLN A 66 8.64 10.54 3.53
CA GLN A 66 8.24 11.29 2.36
C GLN A 66 9.26 12.37 1.97
N PRO A 67 9.89 13.13 2.90
CA PRO A 67 10.93 14.09 2.51
C PRO A 67 12.20 13.44 1.92
N VAL A 68 12.44 12.15 2.20
CA VAL A 68 13.52 11.40 1.56
C VAL A 68 13.10 11.01 0.15
N LEU A 69 11.89 10.48 0.00
CA LEU A 69 11.33 10.08 -1.30
C LEU A 69 11.24 11.27 -2.27
N ASP A 70 10.76 12.42 -1.80
CA ASP A 70 10.61 13.63 -2.60
C ASP A 70 11.96 14.14 -3.14
N ARG A 71 13.08 13.86 -2.44
CA ARG A 71 14.42 14.18 -2.93
C ARG A 71 14.94 13.20 -3.97
N TRP A 72 14.46 11.96 -3.95
CA TRP A 72 14.90 10.92 -4.89
C TRP A 72 14.11 10.95 -6.20
N ILE A 73 12.81 11.26 -6.13
CA ILE A 73 11.92 11.25 -7.29
C ILE A 73 11.44 12.67 -7.58
N VAL A 74 12.08 13.32 -8.54
CA VAL A 74 11.58 14.57 -9.11
C VAL A 74 10.41 14.23 -10.02
N SER A 75 9.19 14.54 -9.56
CA SER A 75 7.96 14.34 -10.31
C SER A 75 7.57 15.63 -11.04
N PRO A 76 7.01 15.53 -12.26
CA PRO A 76 6.36 16.66 -12.93
C PRO A 76 5.27 17.31 -12.04
N PRO A 77 4.94 18.60 -12.21
CA PRO A 77 3.95 19.29 -11.38
C PRO A 77 2.55 18.69 -11.38
N ASP A 78 2.16 18.02 -12.47
CA ASP A 78 0.88 17.38 -12.71
C ASP A 78 0.86 15.88 -12.35
N ALA A 79 2.00 15.33 -11.96
CA ALA A 79 2.12 13.92 -11.62
C ALA A 79 1.50 13.60 -10.25
N VAL A 80 0.80 12.47 -10.16
CA VAL A 80 0.39 11.90 -8.87
C VAL A 80 1.63 11.65 -8.01
N ARG A 81 1.66 12.28 -6.84
CA ARG A 81 2.77 12.18 -5.89
C ARG A 81 2.95 10.74 -5.38
N PRO A 82 4.16 10.17 -5.42
CA PRO A 82 4.43 8.87 -4.83
C PRO A 82 4.42 8.94 -3.29
N ILE A 83 3.97 7.88 -2.62
CA ILE A 83 3.84 7.80 -1.16
C ILE A 83 4.78 6.72 -0.63
N ALA A 84 5.68 7.07 0.29
CA ALA A 84 6.57 6.10 0.93
C ALA A 84 5.78 5.13 1.83
N ILE A 85 5.85 3.82 1.60
CA ILE A 85 5.03 2.83 2.33
C ILE A 85 5.83 1.75 3.06
N ALA A 86 7.04 1.43 2.60
CA ALA A 86 7.87 0.43 3.24
C ALA A 86 9.37 0.68 3.06
N LEU A 87 10.15 0.06 3.94
CA LEU A 87 11.61 -0.05 3.86
C LEU A 87 12.04 -1.51 3.89
N THR A 88 13.12 -1.81 3.18
CA THR A 88 13.84 -3.08 3.33
C THR A 88 15.01 -2.91 4.31
N PRO A 89 15.57 -4.00 4.89
CA PRO A 89 16.77 -3.98 5.72
C PRO A 89 17.98 -3.30 5.09
N PHE A 90 18.05 -3.30 3.76
CA PHE A 90 19.16 -2.71 3.00
C PHE A 90 18.92 -1.26 2.62
N GLY A 91 17.89 -0.61 3.20
CA GLY A 91 17.61 0.80 2.97
C GLY A 91 16.87 1.10 1.67
N ALA A 92 16.34 0.09 0.98
CA ALA A 92 15.51 0.34 -0.21
C ALA A 92 14.14 0.86 0.23
N LEU A 93 13.77 2.05 -0.26
CA LEU A 93 12.48 2.68 -0.03
C LEU A 93 11.47 2.21 -1.08
N VAL A 94 10.38 1.63 -0.61
CA VAL A 94 9.25 1.19 -1.44
C VAL A 94 8.15 2.23 -1.34
N TYR A 95 7.66 2.68 -2.49
CA TYR A 95 6.59 3.67 -2.57
C TYR A 95 5.38 3.14 -3.36
N TYR A 96 4.22 3.70 -3.06
CA TYR A 96 3.00 3.52 -3.83
C TYR A 96 2.75 4.77 -4.69
N ARG A 97 2.32 4.58 -5.94
CA ARG A 97 1.86 5.66 -6.80
C ARG A 97 0.69 5.15 -7.62
N LYS A 98 -0.44 5.86 -7.57
CA LYS A 98 -1.59 5.59 -8.44
C LYS A 98 -1.28 6.18 -9.83
N LEU A 99 -1.15 5.34 -10.85
CA LEU A 99 -0.78 5.77 -12.21
C LEU A 99 -2.00 6.11 -13.06
N THR A 100 -3.13 5.42 -12.85
CA THR A 100 -4.39 5.72 -13.54
C THR A 100 -5.57 5.75 -12.56
N PRO A 101 -6.64 6.52 -12.85
CA PRO A 101 -7.86 6.52 -12.03
C PRO A 101 -8.48 5.12 -11.89
N THR A 102 -8.27 4.24 -12.88
CA THR A 102 -9.01 3.01 -13.15
C THR A 102 -8.37 1.72 -12.64
N ASP A 103 -7.28 1.76 -11.86
CA ASP A 103 -6.61 0.52 -11.41
C ASP A 103 -7.45 -0.36 -10.45
N GLU A 104 -8.51 0.18 -9.82
CA GLU A 104 -9.43 -0.57 -8.96
C GLU A 104 -10.72 -1.05 -9.65
N GLU A 105 -10.95 -0.68 -10.91
CA GLU A 105 -12.02 -1.30 -11.70
C GLU A 105 -11.45 -2.50 -12.45
N TRP A 106 -11.95 -3.68 -12.07
CA TRP A 106 -11.67 -4.90 -12.84
C TRP A 106 -11.97 -4.62 -14.31
N PRO A 107 -11.08 -5.03 -15.24
CA PRO A 107 -11.26 -4.76 -16.66
C PRO A 107 -12.69 -5.13 -17.07
N ILE A 108 -13.31 -4.26 -17.85
CA ILE A 108 -14.71 -4.35 -18.31
C ILE A 108 -15.11 -5.76 -18.79
N TRP A 109 -14.17 -6.50 -19.38
CA TRP A 109 -14.31 -7.91 -19.83
C TRP A 109 -14.59 -8.91 -18.70
N ILE A 110 -14.06 -8.67 -17.50
CA ILE A 110 -14.33 -9.48 -16.31
C ILE A 110 -15.75 -9.22 -15.79
N ARG A 111 -16.25 -7.98 -15.92
CA ARG A 111 -17.64 -7.64 -15.54
C ARG A 111 -18.67 -8.10 -16.57
N SER A 112 -18.31 -8.10 -17.86
CA SER A 112 -19.20 -8.46 -18.96
C SER A 112 -19.18 -9.94 -19.31
N GLY A 113 -18.26 -10.73 -18.72
CA GLY A 113 -18.07 -12.15 -19.04
C GLY A 113 -17.62 -12.41 -20.48
N LYS A 114 -17.22 -11.37 -21.21
CA LYS A 114 -16.85 -11.45 -22.63
C LYS A 114 -15.39 -11.05 -22.79
N PRO A 115 -14.50 -11.94 -23.26
CA PRO A 115 -13.11 -11.59 -23.47
C PRO A 115 -12.99 -10.48 -24.55
N PRO A 116 -11.92 -9.67 -24.51
CA PRO A 116 -11.67 -8.68 -25.55
C PRO A 116 -11.59 -9.38 -26.91
N ALA A 117 -12.30 -8.84 -27.90
CA ALA A 117 -12.11 -9.24 -29.28
C ALA A 117 -10.70 -8.83 -29.70
N ILE A 118 -9.93 -9.81 -30.18
CA ILE A 118 -8.58 -9.64 -30.73
C ILE A 118 -8.69 -9.00 -32.11
#